data_AF-A0A2P6PG09-F1
#
_entry.id   AF-A0A2P6PG09-F1
#
_cell.length_a   1.000
_cell.length_b   1.000
_cell.length_c   1.000
_cell.angle_alpha   90.00
_cell.angle_beta   90.00
_cell.angle_gamma   90.00
#
_symmetry.space_group_name_H-M   'P 1'
#
loop_
_entity.id
_entity.type
_entity.pdbx_description
1 polymer ?
#
loop_
_entity_poly.entity_id
_entity_poly.type
_entity_poly.pdbx_seq_one_letter_code
_entity_poly.pdbx_strand_id
1 'polypeptide(L)'
;MYPTYTCSPPMSGNTQPYLTLNSFEEGGDGGGPSECDGKYHNDKIPVVALSTGWYNGGSRCLNNIRINGNGRSVVAMVVDECDSLSQQHW
;
A
#
# COMPACT_ATOMS: atom_id res chain seq x y z
N MET A 1 23.91 -1.84 -2.25
CA MET A 1 22.97 -2.50 -3.18
C MET A 1 21.73 -2.83 -2.37
N TYR A 2 20.54 -2.39 -2.80
CA TYR A 2 19.28 -2.65 -2.09
C TYR A 2 18.54 -3.80 -2.78
N PRO A 3 17.91 -4.72 -2.02
CA PRO A 3 17.20 -5.85 -2.60
C PRO A 3 15.90 -5.40 -3.29
N THR A 4 15.53 -6.10 -4.35
CA THR A 4 14.28 -5.89 -5.10
C THR A 4 13.47 -7.18 -5.13
N TYR A 5 12.14 -7.04 -5.20
CA TYR A 5 11.20 -8.14 -5.09
C TYR A 5 10.05 -7.97 -6.08
N THR A 6 9.85 -8.96 -6.95
CA THR A 6 8.68 -9.05 -7.84
C THR A 6 7.50 -9.78 -7.20
N CYS A 7 7.71 -10.40 -6.04
CA CYS A 7 6.72 -11.19 -5.33
C CYS A 7 6.63 -10.78 -3.86
N SER A 8 5.52 -11.12 -3.24
CA SER A 8 5.27 -10.95 -1.81
C SER A 8 4.88 -12.29 -1.20
N PRO A 9 5.02 -12.47 0.14
CA PRO A 9 4.61 -13.71 0.79
C PRO A 9 3.14 -14.08 0.47
N PRO A 10 2.77 -15.37 0.49
CA PRO A 10 1.40 -15.78 0.18
C PRO A 10 0.37 -15.05 1.04
N MET A 11 -0.70 -14.54 0.39
CA MET A 11 -1.80 -13.93 1.12
C MET A 11 -2.70 -15.03 1.70
N SER A 12 -2.80 -15.07 3.02
CA SER A 12 -3.61 -16.01 3.81
C SER A 12 -4.27 -15.28 4.96
N GLY A 13 -5.17 -15.95 5.69
CA GLY A 13 -5.77 -15.38 6.91
C GLY A 13 -4.75 -15.02 8.01
N ASN A 14 -3.49 -15.47 7.87
CA ASN A 14 -2.40 -15.25 8.81
C ASN A 14 -1.24 -14.44 8.21
N THR A 15 -1.44 -13.73 7.09
CA THR A 15 -0.42 -12.84 6.54
C THR A 15 -0.07 -11.76 7.56
N GLN A 16 1.21 -11.67 7.92
CA GLN A 16 1.76 -10.68 8.83
C GLN A 16 2.56 -9.65 8.03
N PRO A 17 1.93 -8.56 7.57
CA PRO A 17 2.65 -7.48 6.92
C PRO A 17 3.37 -6.61 7.94
N TYR A 18 4.40 -5.91 7.48
CA TYR A 18 4.92 -4.74 8.19
C TYR A 18 4.08 -3.53 7.78
N LEU A 19 3.45 -2.87 8.75
CA LEU A 19 2.70 -1.64 8.52
C LEU A 19 3.65 -0.45 8.68
N THR A 20 3.78 0.35 7.62
CA THR A 20 4.48 1.64 7.62
C THR A 20 3.49 2.78 7.49
N LEU A 21 3.93 4.02 7.74
CA LEU A 21 3.14 5.23 7.58
C LEU A 21 3.57 5.96 6.31
N ASN A 22 2.60 6.43 5.54
CA ASN A 22 2.80 7.24 4.34
C ASN A 22 1.68 8.29 4.25
N SER A 23 1.99 9.51 3.81
CA SER A 23 0.98 10.50 3.42
C SER A 23 0.67 10.38 1.94
N PHE A 24 -0.62 10.32 1.60
CA PHE A 24 -1.12 10.27 0.22
C PHE A 24 -1.67 11.62 -0.25
N GLU A 25 -1.45 12.70 0.51
CA GLU A 25 -1.84 14.05 0.15
C GLU A 25 -0.91 14.64 -0.92
N GLU A 26 -1.41 15.66 -1.63
CA GLU A 26 -0.59 16.42 -2.57
C GLU A 26 0.54 17.13 -1.82
N GLY A 27 1.78 16.88 -2.24
CA GLY A 27 2.97 17.39 -1.55
C GLY A 27 3.34 16.65 -0.26
N GLY A 28 2.68 15.52 0.03
CA GLY A 28 3.05 14.59 1.08
C GLY A 28 4.18 13.62 0.67
N ASP A 29 4.40 12.61 1.49
CA ASP A 29 5.50 11.64 1.32
C ASP A 29 5.32 10.76 0.07
N GLY A 30 4.09 10.47 -0.36
CA GLY A 30 3.80 9.55 -1.47
C GLY A 30 4.23 10.02 -2.87
N GLY A 31 4.77 11.24 -2.99
CA GLY A 31 5.23 11.81 -4.26
C GLY A 31 4.08 12.12 -5.23
N GLY A 32 3.74 11.16 -6.09
CA GLY A 32 2.73 11.30 -7.13
C GLY A 32 1.31 10.93 -6.68
N PRO A 33 0.29 11.16 -7.53
CA PRO A 33 -1.05 10.62 -7.32
C PRO A 33 -1.03 9.08 -7.33
N SER A 34 -1.92 8.45 -6.56
CA SER A 34 -1.93 7.00 -6.37
C SER A 34 -2.27 6.22 -7.64
N GLU A 35 -1.61 5.08 -7.87
CA GLU A 35 -1.67 4.30 -9.11
C GLU A 35 -3.08 3.79 -9.46
N CYS A 36 -3.94 3.51 -8.48
CA CYS A 36 -5.25 2.93 -8.76
C CYS A 36 -6.26 3.91 -9.38
N ASP A 37 -6.17 5.20 -9.08
CA ASP A 37 -7.17 6.20 -9.48
C ASP A 37 -6.60 7.55 -9.94
N GLY A 38 -5.29 7.71 -9.90
CA GLY A 38 -4.60 8.94 -10.29
C GLY A 38 -4.92 10.13 -9.40
N LYS A 39 -5.19 9.89 -8.11
CA LYS A 39 -5.58 10.93 -7.15
C LYS A 39 -4.70 10.94 -5.91
N TYR A 40 -4.63 12.13 -5.30
CA TYR A 40 -4.21 12.28 -3.92
C TYR A 40 -5.38 11.99 -2.98
N HIS A 41 -5.08 11.45 -1.80
CA HIS A 41 -6.05 11.07 -0.77
C HIS A 41 -5.75 11.82 0.52
N ASN A 42 -6.77 12.40 1.14
CA ASN A 42 -6.61 13.10 2.42
C ASN A 42 -6.16 12.12 3.52
N ASP A 43 -5.23 12.54 4.39
CA ASP A 43 -4.66 11.68 5.45
C ASP A 43 -5.69 11.18 6.48
N LYS A 44 -6.90 11.75 6.48
CA LYS A 44 -8.03 11.30 7.32
C LYS A 44 -8.80 10.13 6.71
N ILE A 45 -8.55 9.77 5.46
CA ILE A 45 -9.21 8.66 4.77
C ILE A 45 -8.33 7.41 4.92
N PRO A 46 -8.86 6.30 5.47
CA PRO A 46 -8.09 5.06 5.57
C PRO A 46 -7.79 4.46 4.18
N VAL A 47 -6.59 4.73 3.67
CA VAL A 47 -6.08 4.20 2.41
C VAL A 47 -4.71 3.57 2.59
N VAL A 48 -4.33 2.65 1.70
CA VAL A 48 -3.04 1.95 1.76
C VAL A 48 -2.45 1.67 0.39
N ALA A 49 -1.12 1.57 0.38
CA ALA A 49 -0.34 0.96 -0.69
C ALA A 49 -0.01 -0.51 -0.35
N LEU A 50 0.09 -1.37 -1.36
CA LEU A 50 0.55 -2.75 -1.18
C LEU A 50 1.88 -2.98 -1.90
N SER A 51 2.78 -3.77 -1.32
CA SER A 51 4.00 -4.20 -2.02
C SER A 51 3.67 -4.86 -3.36
N THR A 52 4.53 -4.71 -4.36
CA THR A 52 4.31 -5.16 -5.76
C THR A 52 3.62 -6.52 -5.90
N GLY A 53 4.08 -7.55 -5.18
CA GLY A 53 3.50 -8.89 -5.28
C GLY A 53 2.08 -9.00 -4.70
N TRP A 54 1.72 -8.20 -3.69
CA TRP A 54 0.35 -8.12 -3.17
C TRP A 54 -0.54 -7.16 -3.97
N TYR A 55 0.04 -6.08 -4.50
CA TYR A 55 -0.65 -5.18 -5.42
C TYR A 55 -1.10 -5.93 -6.68
N ASN A 56 -0.23 -6.82 -7.18
CA ASN A 56 -0.53 -7.77 -8.25
C ASN A 56 -1.15 -7.08 -9.47
N GLY A 57 -0.44 -6.07 -9.99
CA GLY A 57 -0.84 -5.28 -11.16
C GLY A 57 -2.19 -4.57 -10.99
N GLY A 58 -2.49 -4.09 -9.77
CA GLY A 58 -3.74 -3.39 -9.49
C GLY A 58 -4.97 -4.27 -9.34
N SER A 59 -4.82 -5.61 -9.28
CA SER A 59 -5.97 -6.53 -9.08
C SER A 59 -6.79 -6.25 -7.81
N ARG A 60 -6.22 -5.51 -6.86
CA ARG A 60 -6.85 -5.09 -5.60
C ARG A 60 -7.24 -3.61 -5.57
N CYS A 61 -7.03 -2.87 -6.65
CA CYS A 61 -7.34 -1.44 -6.68
C CYS A 61 -8.78 -1.17 -6.27
N LEU A 62 -8.94 -0.18 -5.39
CA LEU A 62 -10.22 0.30 -4.86
C LEU A 62 -11.00 -0.77 -4.08
N ASN A 63 -10.40 -1.92 -3.80
CA ASN A 63 -10.94 -2.93 -2.90
C ASN A 63 -10.53 -2.64 -1.46
N ASN A 64 -11.42 -2.98 -0.53
CA ASN A 64 -11.19 -2.83 0.89
C ASN A 64 -10.47 -4.04 1.47
N ILE A 65 -9.47 -3.78 2.32
CA ILE A 65 -8.82 -4.79 3.15
C ILE A 65 -9.04 -4.49 4.62
N ARG A 66 -9.04 -5.54 5.45
CA ARG A 66 -9.10 -5.41 6.90
C ARG A 66 -7.71 -5.57 7.49
N ILE A 67 -7.24 -4.54 8.20
CA ILE A 67 -5.95 -4.54 8.90
C ILE A 67 -6.25 -4.74 10.39
N ASN A 68 -5.56 -5.72 11.00
CA ASN A 68 -5.70 -6.03 12.42
C ASN A 68 -4.36 -5.79 13.13
N GLY A 69 -4.37 -5.10 14.26
CA GLY A 69 -3.18 -4.82 15.06
C GLY A 69 -3.53 -4.34 16.46
N ASN A 70 -2.77 -4.76 17.47
CA ASN A 70 -2.98 -4.36 18.87
C ASN A 70 -4.43 -4.53 19.39
N GLY A 71 -5.11 -5.61 18.98
CA GLY A 71 -6.50 -5.88 19.35
C GLY A 71 -7.53 -4.97 18.67
N ARG A 72 -7.11 -4.13 17.71
CA ARG A 72 -7.97 -3.22 16.93
C ARG A 72 -8.02 -3.65 15.46
N SER A 73 -9.04 -3.19 14.76
CA SER A 73 -9.25 -3.45 13.34
C SER A 73 -9.67 -2.18 12.62
N VAL A 74 -9.17 -1.99 11.40
CA VAL A 74 -9.56 -0.90 10.50
C VAL A 74 -9.79 -1.48 9.10
N VAL A 75 -10.76 -0.91 8.39
CA VAL A 75 -10.95 -1.16 6.96
C VAL A 75 -10.29 -0.03 6.20
N ALA A 76 -9.40 -0.37 5.28
CA ALA A 76 -8.71 0.60 4.43
C ALA A 76 -8.85 0.20 2.95
N MET A 77 -8.92 1.20 2.08
CA MET A 77 -8.99 1.01 0.64
C MET A 77 -7.58 0.94 0.04
N VAL A 78 -7.34 -0.03 -0.83
CA VAL A 78 -6.08 -0.10 -1.59
C VAL A 78 -6.13 0.94 -2.70
N VAL A 79 -5.21 1.89 -2.67
CA VAL A 79 -5.13 2.97 -3.66
C VAL A 79 -3.82 2.97 -4.45
N ASP A 80 -2.79 2.27 -3.98
CA ASP A 80 -1.46 2.43 -4.55
C ASP A 80 -0.57 1.19 -4.49
N GLU A 81 0.53 1.24 -5.22
CA GLU A 81 1.63 0.29 -5.17
C GLU A 81 2.80 0.83 -4.33
N CYS A 82 3.30 0.01 -3.40
CA CYS A 82 4.61 0.21 -2.81
C CYS A 82 5.62 -0.56 -3.67
N ASP A 83 6.23 0.11 -4.64
CA ASP A 83 7.10 -0.52 -5.62
C ASP A 83 8.32 -1.14 -4.94
N SER A 84 8.42 -2.47 -5.01
CA SER A 84 9.56 -3.22 -4.51
C SER A 84 10.55 -3.62 -5.62
N LEU A 85 10.35 -3.17 -6.86
CA LEU A 85 11.22 -3.43 -8.01
C LEU A 85 12.32 -2.39 -8.15
N SER A 86 12.10 -1.18 -7.66
CA SER A 86 13.04 -0.07 -7.74
C SER A 86 13.32 0.53 -6.37
N GLN A 87 14.47 1.19 -6.21
CA GLN A 87 14.62 2.13 -5.11
C GLN A 87 13.80 3.36 -5.49
N GLN A 88 12.59 3.49 -4.94
CA GLN A 88 11.91 4.76 -4.92
C GLN A 88 12.75 5.72 -4.05
N HIS A 89 13.39 6.69 -4.69
CA HIS A 89 13.80 7.92 -4.02
C HIS A 89 12.51 8.68 -3.73
N TRP A 90 12.13 8.73 -2.44
CA TRP A 90 11.18 9.68 -1.90
C TRP A 90 11.65 11.11 -2.20
#